data_AF-U2GC54-F1
#
_entry.id   AF-U2GC54-F1
#
_cell.length_a   1.000
_cell.length_b   1.000
_cell.length_c   1.000
_cell.angle_alpha   90.00
_cell.angle_beta   90.00
_cell.angle_gamma   90.00
#
_symmetry.space_group_name_H-M   'P 1'
#
loop_
_entity.id
_entity.type
_entity.pdbx_description
1 polymer ?
#
loop_
_entity_poly.entity_id
_entity_poly.type
_entity_poly.pdbx_seq_one_letter_code
_entity_poly.pdbx_strand_id
1 'polypeptide(L)'
;MRNITSTEYGHTISRRRWIDEYRRHSGDILSRSALAFRQSHAVRSGLRLAERPSVQSAMYGKLRLRIDAARTLYRRGIMYVLIYIAAVAVANLMVAHFGPAATPIIAFLLIGLDLAIRDRLHLDWRGRALWSRMFALIAAAGIVSYALNPAAKEIAVASLVAFGSAAVASAIVFQLARRFPILARANGANVAGAAVDSIIFPLIAFGAVFPAIAALQFVAKVAGGALWSWVVFRNTRSAQAGIASNVVDR
;
A
#
# COMPACT_ATOMS: atom_id res chain seq x y z
N MET A 1 17.39 61.30 -38.55
CA MET A 1 18.75 61.76 -38.18
C MET A 1 19.25 61.01 -36.94
N ARG A 2 20.05 59.94 -37.15
CA ARG A 2 21.25 59.57 -36.37
C ARG A 2 21.90 58.36 -37.07
N ASN A 3 23.22 58.38 -37.03
CA ASN A 3 24.17 57.79 -37.96
C ASN A 3 24.93 56.62 -37.30
N ILE A 4 25.32 55.64 -38.13
CA ILE A 4 26.62 54.93 -38.19
C ILE A 4 27.10 54.11 -36.97
N THR A 5 27.29 52.80 -37.15
CA THR A 5 28.63 52.20 -37.24
C THR A 5 28.61 50.82 -37.90
N SER A 6 29.60 50.62 -38.75
CA SER A 6 29.99 49.46 -39.54
C SER A 6 30.70 48.38 -38.72
N THR A 7 30.61 47.11 -39.14
CA THR A 7 31.79 46.23 -39.11
C THR A 7 31.63 45.08 -40.11
N GLU A 8 32.53 45.09 -41.08
CA GLU A 8 32.84 44.05 -42.05
C GLU A 8 34.04 43.27 -41.51
N TYR A 9 34.03 41.94 -41.52
CA TYR A 9 35.24 41.11 -41.53
C TYR A 9 34.92 39.75 -42.16
N GLY A 10 35.45 39.54 -43.37
CA GLY A 10 35.51 38.22 -43.99
C GLY A 10 36.61 37.36 -43.38
N HIS A 11 36.45 36.04 -43.43
CA HIS A 11 37.58 35.12 -43.49
C HIS A 11 37.22 33.85 -44.28
N THR A 12 37.93 33.72 -45.39
CA THR A 12 38.07 32.57 -46.29
C THR A 12 38.57 31.34 -45.53
N ILE A 13 37.71 30.33 -45.36
CA ILE A 13 38.13 29.00 -44.91
C ILE A 13 38.36 28.10 -46.13
N SER A 14 39.55 27.52 -46.16
CA SER A 14 40.20 26.88 -47.29
C SER A 14 39.58 25.52 -47.66
N ARG A 15 39.39 25.34 -48.97
CA ARG A 15 38.83 24.17 -49.67
C ARG A 15 39.55 22.82 -49.40
N ARG A 16 40.70 22.82 -48.70
CA ARG A 16 41.48 21.60 -48.41
C ARG A 16 40.94 20.79 -47.24
N ARG A 17 40.22 21.42 -46.29
CA ARG A 17 39.69 20.70 -45.11
C ARG A 17 38.54 19.74 -45.45
N TRP A 18 37.81 20.01 -46.54
CA TRP A 18 36.62 19.24 -46.94
C TRP A 18 36.96 17.88 -47.56
N ILE A 19 38.10 17.75 -48.23
CA ILE A 19 38.50 16.50 -48.91
C ILE A 19 38.98 15.44 -47.91
N ASP A 20 39.61 15.85 -46.81
CA ASP A 20 40.10 14.92 -45.78
C ASP A 20 38.99 14.39 -44.85
N GLU A 21 37.89 15.13 -44.71
CA GLU A 21 36.74 14.71 -43.92
C GLU A 21 35.87 13.68 -44.67
N TYR A 22 35.73 13.82 -45.99
CA TYR A 22 35.02 12.85 -46.81
C TYR A 22 35.76 11.49 -46.89
N ARG A 23 37.10 11.51 -46.92
CA ARG A 23 37.90 10.27 -46.97
C ARG A 23 37.85 9.47 -45.66
N ARG A 24 37.70 10.14 -44.50
CA ARG A 24 37.51 9.48 -43.20
C ARG A 24 36.14 8.82 -43.06
N HIS A 25 35.08 9.40 -43.64
CA HIS A 25 33.73 8.84 -43.55
C HIS A 25 33.53 7.58 -44.41
N SER A 26 34.20 7.47 -45.57
CA SER A 26 34.06 6.29 -46.44
C SER A 26 34.75 5.02 -45.91
N GLY A 27 35.81 5.16 -45.10
CA GLY A 27 36.48 4.01 -44.46
C GLY A 27 35.64 3.36 -43.36
N ASP A 28 34.85 4.15 -42.63
CA ASP A 28 33.96 3.68 -41.56
C ASP A 28 32.70 2.96 -42.09
N ILE A 29 32.27 3.24 -43.32
CA ILE A 29 31.10 2.58 -43.92
C ILE A 29 31.44 1.16 -44.39
N LEU A 30 32.66 0.94 -44.88
CA LEU A 30 33.12 -0.39 -45.30
C LEU A 30 33.44 -1.31 -44.10
N SER A 31 33.89 -0.76 -42.97
CA SER A 31 34.12 -1.54 -41.74
C SER A 31 32.80 -1.94 -41.07
N ARG A 32 31.80 -1.06 -41.07
CA ARG A 32 30.46 -1.34 -40.52
C ARG A 32 29.66 -2.35 -41.35
N SER A 33 29.80 -2.34 -42.67
CA SER A 33 29.11 -3.32 -43.54
C SER A 33 29.72 -4.73 -43.41
N ALA A 34 31.04 -4.85 -43.22
CA ALA A 34 31.69 -6.13 -42.94
C ALA A 34 31.31 -6.72 -41.56
N LEU A 35 31.14 -5.86 -40.55
CA LEU A 35 30.63 -6.24 -39.22
C LEU A 35 29.16 -6.67 -39.26
N ALA A 36 28.31 -5.94 -40.01
CA ALA A 36 26.90 -6.29 -40.19
C ALA A 36 26.72 -7.63 -40.94
N PHE A 37 27.60 -7.93 -41.92
CA PHE A 37 27.56 -9.20 -42.66
C PHE A 37 28.05 -10.41 -41.83
N ARG A 38 29.00 -10.21 -40.91
CA ARG A 38 29.39 -11.28 -39.96
C ARG A 38 28.31 -11.56 -38.92
N GLN A 39 27.57 -10.52 -38.50
CA GLN A 39 26.52 -10.65 -37.50
C GLN A 39 25.27 -11.36 -38.07
N SER A 40 24.95 -11.15 -39.35
CA SER A 40 23.82 -11.84 -40.01
C SER A 40 24.06 -13.33 -40.23
N HIS A 41 25.31 -13.78 -40.41
CA HIS A 41 25.65 -15.20 -40.51
C HIS A 41 25.67 -15.92 -39.15
N ALA A 42 26.06 -15.26 -38.06
CA ALA A 42 25.99 -15.84 -36.72
C ALA A 42 24.54 -16.03 -36.21
N VAL A 43 23.59 -15.23 -36.73
CA VAL A 43 22.16 -15.35 -36.39
C VAL A 43 21.48 -16.52 -37.12
N ARG A 44 22.01 -16.97 -38.27
CA ARG A 44 21.41 -18.06 -39.06
C ARG A 44 21.77 -19.47 -38.60
N SER A 45 22.86 -19.68 -37.87
CA SER A 45 23.29 -20.99 -37.34
C SER A 45 22.82 -21.27 -35.91
N GLY A 46 22.19 -20.30 -35.26
CA GLY A 46 21.72 -20.38 -33.87
C GLY A 46 20.20 -20.31 -33.70
N LEU A 47 19.42 -20.58 -34.76
CA LEU A 47 17.97 -20.80 -34.67
C LEU A 47 17.71 -22.14 -33.96
N ARG A 48 18.05 -22.20 -32.66
CA ARG A 48 17.35 -23.08 -31.74
C ARG A 48 15.91 -22.66 -31.83
N LEU A 49 15.10 -23.48 -32.52
CA LEU A 49 13.65 -23.50 -32.37
C LEU A 49 13.40 -23.31 -30.87
N ALA A 50 12.84 -22.15 -30.49
CA ALA A 50 12.37 -21.94 -29.15
C ALA A 50 11.34 -23.03 -28.89
N GLU A 51 11.81 -24.10 -28.26
CA GLU A 51 11.05 -25.30 -27.97
C GLU A 51 9.86 -24.82 -27.16
N ARG A 52 8.67 -24.83 -27.78
CA ARG A 52 7.47 -24.34 -27.12
C ARG A 52 7.33 -25.16 -25.84
N PRO A 53 7.26 -24.53 -24.66
CA PRO A 53 7.14 -25.27 -23.41
C PRO A 53 5.95 -26.23 -23.58
N SER A 54 6.19 -27.52 -23.30
CA SER A 54 5.13 -28.52 -23.37
C SER A 54 3.92 -28.03 -22.57
N VAL A 55 2.71 -28.37 -23.02
CA VAL A 55 1.46 -27.93 -22.37
C VAL A 55 1.49 -28.24 -20.86
N GLN A 56 2.13 -29.35 -20.48
CA GLN A 56 2.42 -29.69 -19.09
C GLN A 56 3.33 -28.68 -18.39
N SER A 57 4.48 -28.30 -18.93
CA SER A 57 5.39 -27.35 -18.26
C SER A 57 4.76 -25.95 -18.12
N ALA A 58 3.95 -25.52 -19.09
CA ALA A 58 3.16 -24.30 -19.00
C ALA A 58 2.06 -24.39 -17.92
N MET A 59 1.39 -25.54 -17.80
CA MET A 59 0.39 -25.80 -16.76
C MET A 59 1.01 -25.84 -15.36
N TYR A 60 2.12 -26.56 -15.19
CA TYR A 60 2.88 -26.61 -13.92
C TYR A 60 3.41 -25.22 -13.53
N GLY A 61 3.88 -24.43 -14.50
CA GLY A 61 4.31 -23.03 -14.25
C GLY A 61 3.17 -22.16 -13.73
N LYS A 62 1.98 -22.23 -14.35
CA LYS A 62 0.79 -21.49 -13.90
C LYS A 62 0.31 -21.93 -12.51
N LEU A 63 0.35 -23.24 -12.23
CA LEU A 63 -0.04 -23.78 -10.93
C LEU A 63 0.91 -23.32 -9.83
N ARG A 64 2.23 -23.37 -10.08
CA ARG A 64 3.25 -22.90 -9.14
C ARG A 64 3.09 -21.42 -8.83
N LEU A 65 2.88 -20.57 -9.84
CA LEU A 65 2.59 -19.14 -9.66
C LEU A 65 1.36 -18.90 -8.77
N ARG A 66 0.29 -19.68 -8.96
CA ARG A 66 -0.92 -19.58 -8.11
C ARG A 66 -0.64 -19.98 -6.66
N ILE A 67 0.14 -21.03 -6.44
CA ILE A 67 0.51 -21.50 -5.10
C ILE A 67 1.39 -20.45 -4.40
N ASP A 68 2.38 -19.90 -5.09
CA ASP A 68 3.30 -18.89 -4.53
C ASP A 68 2.56 -17.58 -4.21
N ALA A 69 1.62 -17.18 -5.07
CA ALA A 69 0.73 -16.05 -4.80
C ALA A 69 -0.16 -16.30 -3.58
N ALA A 70 -0.78 -17.49 -3.48
CA ALA A 70 -1.62 -17.86 -2.33
C ALA A 70 -0.82 -17.88 -1.02
N ARG A 71 0.39 -18.44 -1.03
CA ARG A 71 1.30 -18.46 0.13
C ARG A 71 1.69 -17.05 0.56
N THR A 72 1.97 -16.17 -0.40
CA THR A 72 2.32 -14.77 -0.13
C THR A 72 1.15 -14.00 0.49
N LEU A 73 -0.07 -14.18 -0.04
CA LEU A 73 -1.29 -13.60 0.52
C LEU A 73 -1.57 -14.10 1.93
N TYR A 74 -1.39 -15.40 2.18
CA TYR A 74 -1.55 -16.00 3.49
C TYR A 74 -0.57 -15.43 4.52
N ARG A 75 0.73 -15.34 4.16
CA ARG A 75 1.77 -14.75 5.04
C ARG A 75 1.46 -13.29 5.39
N ARG A 76 1.02 -12.49 4.41
CA ARG A 76 0.59 -11.10 4.66
C ARG A 76 -0.60 -11.02 5.61
N GLY A 77 -1.59 -11.90 5.41
CA GLY A 77 -2.75 -11.98 6.30
C GLY A 77 -2.39 -12.27 7.75
N ILE A 78 -1.51 -13.25 8.00
CA ILE A 78 -1.02 -13.56 9.35
C ILE A 78 -0.30 -12.35 9.95
N MET A 79 0.58 -11.70 9.20
CA MET A 79 1.31 -10.54 9.67
C MET A 79 0.36 -9.42 10.13
N TYR A 80 -0.68 -9.12 9.35
CA TYR A 80 -1.70 -8.15 9.73
C TYR A 80 -2.46 -8.54 11.00
N VAL A 81 -2.83 -9.81 11.15
CA VAL A 81 -3.48 -10.32 12.37
C VAL A 81 -2.60 -10.12 13.60
N LEU A 82 -1.31 -10.45 13.51
CA LEU A 82 -0.38 -10.30 14.63
C LEU A 82 -0.16 -8.83 15.01
N ILE A 83 0.04 -7.95 14.02
CA ILE A 83 0.21 -6.51 14.25
C ILE A 83 -1.06 -5.93 14.88
N TYR A 84 -2.25 -6.34 14.40
CA TYR A 84 -3.53 -5.93 14.96
C TYR A 84 -3.65 -6.26 16.45
N ILE A 85 -3.43 -7.54 16.79
CA ILE A 85 -3.54 -8.03 18.18
C ILE A 85 -2.55 -7.28 19.07
N ALA A 86 -1.31 -7.12 18.62
CA ALA A 86 -0.28 -6.40 19.36
C ALA A 86 -0.64 -4.92 19.55
N ALA A 87 -1.11 -4.24 18.50
CA ALA A 87 -1.47 -2.82 18.57
C ALA A 87 -2.61 -2.58 19.57
N VAL A 88 -3.66 -3.41 19.52
CA VAL A 88 -4.78 -3.33 20.48
C VAL A 88 -4.33 -3.66 21.90
N ALA A 89 -3.53 -4.72 22.09
CA ALA A 89 -3.05 -5.08 23.42
C ALA A 89 -2.17 -3.99 24.03
N VAL A 90 -1.23 -3.44 23.27
CA VAL A 90 -0.39 -2.32 23.70
C VAL A 90 -1.24 -1.09 23.99
N ALA A 91 -2.23 -0.77 23.16
CA ALA A 91 -3.13 0.35 23.40
C ALA A 91 -3.87 0.20 24.74
N ASN A 92 -4.45 -0.99 24.99
CA ASN A 92 -5.14 -1.27 26.25
C ASN A 92 -4.23 -1.15 27.47
N LEU A 93 -3.01 -1.70 27.39
CA LEU A 93 -2.03 -1.59 28.47
C LEU A 93 -1.59 -0.15 28.72
N MET A 94 -1.35 0.62 27.66
CA MET A 94 -0.98 2.04 27.79
C MET A 94 -2.11 2.87 28.37
N VAL A 95 -3.36 2.64 27.96
CA VAL A 95 -4.51 3.36 28.56
C VAL A 95 -4.69 2.96 30.02
N ALA A 96 -4.53 1.69 30.36
CA ALA A 96 -4.60 1.24 31.75
C ALA A 96 -3.51 1.87 32.64
N HIS A 97 -2.33 2.13 32.08
CA HIS A 97 -1.21 2.71 32.83
C HIS A 97 -1.24 4.24 32.90
N PHE A 98 -1.53 4.92 31.79
CA PHE A 98 -1.45 6.39 31.69
C PHE A 98 -2.81 7.10 31.79
N GLY A 99 -3.91 6.35 31.75
CA GLY A 99 -5.27 6.88 31.87
C GLY A 99 -5.78 7.66 30.64
N PRO A 100 -6.88 8.42 30.80
CA PRO A 100 -7.58 9.09 29.69
C PRO A 100 -6.73 10.09 28.90
N ALA A 101 -5.78 10.77 29.53
CA ALA A 101 -5.00 11.84 28.91
C ALA A 101 -4.07 11.33 27.80
N ALA A 102 -3.60 10.09 27.88
CA ALA A 102 -2.76 9.48 26.83
C ALA A 102 -3.56 9.01 25.61
N THR A 103 -4.89 8.92 25.74
CA THR A 103 -5.74 8.31 24.72
C THR A 103 -5.70 9.00 23.35
N PRO A 104 -5.49 10.33 23.18
CA PRO A 104 -5.37 10.93 21.85
C PRO A 104 -4.11 10.48 21.09
N ILE A 105 -2.98 10.32 21.79
CA ILE A 105 -1.71 9.87 21.16
C ILE A 105 -1.84 8.40 20.76
N ILE A 106 -2.39 7.57 21.65
CA ILE A 106 -2.68 6.16 21.41
C ILE A 106 -3.68 6.01 20.26
N ALA A 107 -4.71 6.86 20.22
CA ALA A 107 -5.72 6.92 19.17
C ALA A 107 -5.11 7.17 17.79
N PHE A 108 -4.17 8.11 17.68
CA PHE A 108 -3.50 8.40 16.42
C PHE A 108 -2.65 7.23 15.93
N LEU A 109 -1.79 6.72 16.81
CA LEU A 109 -0.79 5.72 16.42
C LEU A 109 -1.38 4.31 16.31
N LEU A 110 -1.94 3.80 17.41
CA LEU A 110 -2.33 2.40 17.53
C LEU A 110 -3.75 2.16 17.03
N ILE A 111 -4.70 3.04 17.38
CA ILE A 111 -6.09 2.86 16.93
C ILE A 111 -6.24 3.23 15.45
N GLY A 112 -5.52 4.25 14.97
CA GLY A 112 -5.43 4.51 13.54
C GLY A 112 -4.87 3.32 12.75
N LEU A 113 -3.88 2.62 13.30
CA LEU A 113 -3.32 1.41 12.68
C LEU A 113 -4.30 0.24 12.69
N ASP A 114 -5.01 0.02 13.82
CA ASP A 114 -6.12 -0.94 13.96
C ASP A 114 -7.13 -0.77 12.83
N LEU A 115 -7.63 0.46 12.65
CA LEU A 115 -8.63 0.81 11.64
C LEU A 115 -8.17 0.43 10.22
N ALA A 116 -6.94 0.82 9.85
CA ALA A 116 -6.39 0.52 8.53
C ALA A 116 -6.17 -0.99 8.29
N ILE A 117 -5.67 -1.70 9.31
CA ILE A 117 -5.48 -3.16 9.21
C ILE A 117 -6.83 -3.87 9.13
N ARG A 118 -7.83 -3.43 9.90
CA ARG A 118 -9.17 -4.00 9.88
C ARG A 118 -9.80 -3.89 8.49
N ASP A 119 -9.69 -2.73 7.84
CA ASP A 119 -10.18 -2.56 6.46
C ASP A 119 -9.47 -3.49 5.48
N ARG A 120 -8.15 -3.65 5.62
CA ARG A 120 -7.37 -4.57 4.79
C ARG A 120 -7.80 -6.02 4.99
N LEU A 121 -7.94 -6.45 6.24
CA LEU A 121 -8.42 -7.79 6.60
C LEU A 121 -9.88 -8.00 6.17
N HIS A 122 -10.71 -6.95 6.18
CA HIS A 122 -12.10 -7.01 5.73
C HIS A 122 -12.16 -7.35 4.23
N LEU A 123 -11.27 -6.76 3.43
CA LEU A 123 -11.15 -7.10 2.01
C LEU A 123 -10.61 -8.51 1.82
N ASP A 124 -9.55 -8.86 2.56
CA ASP A 124 -8.91 -10.16 2.43
C ASP A 124 -9.87 -11.29 2.85
N TRP A 125 -10.64 -11.14 3.92
CA TRP A 125 -11.57 -12.16 4.42
C TRP A 125 -12.97 -12.11 3.83
N ARG A 126 -13.22 -11.24 2.84
CA ARG A 126 -14.52 -11.19 2.17
C ARG A 126 -14.88 -12.56 1.58
N GLY A 127 -16.09 -13.04 1.88
CA GLY A 127 -16.56 -14.38 1.48
C GLY A 127 -15.96 -15.55 2.27
N ARG A 128 -15.12 -15.29 3.29
CA ARG A 128 -14.43 -16.32 4.09
C ARG A 128 -14.76 -16.18 5.58
N ALA A 129 -16.04 -16.29 5.92
CA ALA A 129 -16.54 -16.12 7.30
C ALA A 129 -16.07 -14.80 7.94
N LEU A 130 -16.21 -13.70 7.20
CA LEU A 130 -15.72 -12.37 7.56
C LEU A 130 -16.10 -11.95 8.99
N TRP A 131 -17.39 -12.08 9.34
CA TRP A 131 -17.92 -11.66 10.62
C TRP A 131 -17.31 -12.42 11.80
N SER A 132 -17.23 -13.75 11.71
CA SER A 132 -16.66 -14.57 12.79
C SER A 132 -15.16 -14.32 12.95
N ARG A 133 -14.42 -14.13 11.84
CA ARG A 133 -12.99 -13.81 11.92
C ARG A 133 -12.72 -12.43 12.50
N MET A 134 -13.52 -11.43 12.13
CA MET A 134 -13.40 -10.08 12.71
C MET A 134 -13.70 -10.07 14.20
N PHE A 135 -14.78 -10.75 14.61
CA PHE A 135 -15.13 -10.88 16.02
C PHE A 135 -14.04 -11.63 16.79
N ALA A 136 -13.57 -12.77 16.27
CA ALA A 136 -12.50 -13.54 16.90
C ALA A 136 -11.19 -12.75 17.02
N LEU A 137 -10.87 -11.90 16.03
CA LEU A 137 -9.70 -11.04 16.06
C LEU A 137 -9.77 -10.02 17.20
N ILE A 138 -10.90 -9.33 17.33
CA ILE A 138 -11.12 -8.34 18.41
C ILE A 138 -11.12 -9.04 19.77
N ALA A 139 -11.83 -10.18 19.89
CA ALA A 139 -11.90 -10.96 21.12
C ALA A 139 -10.51 -11.48 21.54
N ALA A 140 -9.72 -12.01 20.60
CA ALA A 140 -8.36 -12.47 20.87
C ALA A 140 -7.47 -11.34 21.38
N ALA A 141 -7.58 -10.14 20.81
CA ALA A 141 -6.82 -8.98 21.28
C ALA A 141 -7.23 -8.56 22.71
N GLY A 142 -8.52 -8.60 23.03
CA GLY A 142 -9.01 -8.40 24.39
C GLY A 142 -8.50 -9.44 25.39
N ILE A 143 -8.53 -10.72 25.02
CA ILE A 143 -7.99 -11.84 25.83
C ILE A 143 -6.50 -11.64 26.09
N VAL A 144 -5.71 -11.31 25.05
CA VAL A 144 -4.28 -11.04 25.19
C VAL A 144 -4.02 -9.86 26.13
N SER A 145 -4.82 -8.79 26.01
CA SER A 145 -4.72 -7.63 26.91
C SER A 145 -4.92 -8.03 28.37
N TYR A 146 -5.97 -8.80 28.65
CA TYR A 146 -6.28 -9.29 30.00
C TYR A 146 -5.23 -10.28 30.52
N ALA A 147 -4.75 -11.19 29.68
CA ALA A 147 -3.73 -12.17 30.05
C ALA A 147 -2.39 -11.50 30.41
N LEU A 148 -2.02 -10.43 29.70
CA LEU A 148 -0.80 -9.66 29.97
C LEU A 148 -0.92 -8.79 31.22
N ASN A 149 -2.11 -8.25 31.51
CA ASN A 149 -2.36 -7.48 32.72
C ASN A 149 -3.83 -7.64 33.16
N PRO A 150 -4.11 -8.49 34.17
CA PRO A 150 -5.47 -8.65 34.70
C PRO A 150 -6.06 -7.36 35.30
N ALA A 151 -5.22 -6.42 35.74
CA ALA A 151 -5.69 -5.12 36.22
C ALA A 151 -6.28 -4.27 35.08
N ALA A 152 -5.97 -4.55 33.83
CA ALA A 152 -6.54 -3.89 32.66
C ALA A 152 -7.91 -4.45 32.24
N LYS A 153 -8.57 -5.29 33.06
CA LYS A 153 -9.85 -5.94 32.71
C LYS A 153 -10.94 -4.97 32.24
N GLU A 154 -11.07 -3.82 32.91
CA GLU A 154 -12.10 -2.82 32.59
C GLU A 154 -11.83 -2.21 31.21
N ILE A 155 -10.57 -1.86 30.95
CA ILE A 155 -10.11 -1.36 29.64
C ILE A 155 -10.27 -2.42 28.55
N ALA A 156 -9.96 -3.68 28.85
CA ALA A 156 -10.10 -4.78 27.89
C ALA A 156 -11.57 -4.99 27.49
N VAL A 157 -12.50 -5.00 28.46
CA VAL A 157 -13.94 -5.09 28.19
C VAL A 157 -14.44 -3.87 27.42
N ALA A 158 -14.05 -2.66 27.83
CA ALA A 158 -14.38 -1.43 27.11
C ALA A 158 -13.91 -1.48 25.65
N SER A 159 -12.67 -1.94 25.41
CA SER A 159 -12.10 -2.07 24.07
C SER A 159 -12.85 -3.10 23.22
N LEU A 160 -13.26 -4.23 23.80
CA LEU A 160 -14.02 -5.26 23.10
C LEU A 160 -15.37 -4.72 22.61
N VAL A 161 -16.10 -4.02 23.47
CA VAL A 161 -17.41 -3.46 23.13
C VAL A 161 -17.27 -2.29 22.14
N ALA A 162 -16.30 -1.41 22.35
CA ALA A 162 -16.05 -0.26 21.49
C ALA A 162 -15.58 -0.67 20.09
N PHE A 163 -14.57 -1.56 19.99
CA PHE A 163 -14.11 -2.06 18.69
C PHE A 163 -15.13 -2.96 18.01
N GLY A 164 -15.91 -3.76 18.74
CA GLY A 164 -17.01 -4.52 18.17
C GLY A 164 -18.05 -3.60 17.51
N SER A 165 -18.48 -2.57 18.24
CA SER A 165 -19.45 -1.58 17.75
C SER A 165 -18.89 -0.75 16.59
N ALA A 166 -17.64 -0.29 16.70
CA ALA A 166 -16.95 0.44 15.66
C ALA A 166 -16.75 -0.42 14.40
N ALA A 167 -16.46 -1.72 14.54
CA ALA A 167 -16.32 -2.64 13.42
C ALA A 167 -17.64 -2.81 12.65
N VAL A 168 -18.77 -2.87 13.36
CA VAL A 168 -20.10 -2.90 12.72
C VAL A 168 -20.36 -1.60 11.96
N ALA A 169 -20.16 -0.44 12.59
CA ALA A 169 -20.36 0.87 11.97
C ALA A 169 -19.47 1.06 10.73
N SER A 170 -18.17 0.75 10.86
CA SER A 170 -17.23 0.76 9.75
C SER A 170 -17.67 -0.20 8.65
N ALA A 171 -18.07 -1.44 8.96
CA ALA A 171 -18.50 -2.41 7.96
C ALA A 171 -19.74 -1.94 7.17
N ILE A 172 -20.69 -1.26 7.82
CA ILE A 172 -21.85 -0.67 7.15
C ILE A 172 -21.40 0.40 6.16
N VAL A 173 -20.64 1.40 6.62
CA VAL A 173 -20.17 2.50 5.76
C VAL A 173 -19.26 1.98 4.64
N PHE A 174 -18.38 1.04 4.95
CA PHE A 174 -17.53 0.38 3.97
C PHE A 174 -18.40 -0.31 2.91
N GLN A 175 -19.47 -1.02 3.26
CA GLN A 175 -20.35 -1.66 2.27
C GLN A 175 -21.17 -0.68 1.44
N LEU A 176 -21.60 0.44 2.02
CA LEU A 176 -22.32 1.50 1.30
C LEU A 176 -21.40 2.25 0.32
N ALA A 177 -20.13 2.42 0.68
CA ALA A 177 -19.14 3.13 -0.12
C ALA A 177 -18.47 2.27 -1.22
N ARG A 178 -19.05 1.13 -1.62
CA ARG A 178 -18.48 0.20 -2.62
C ARG A 178 -18.22 0.82 -4.00
N ARG A 179 -18.94 1.89 -4.36
CA ARG A 179 -18.76 2.63 -5.61
C ARG A 179 -17.53 3.52 -5.64
N PHE A 180 -16.92 3.79 -4.48
CA PHE A 180 -15.78 4.68 -4.36
C PHE A 180 -14.44 3.91 -4.40
N PRO A 181 -13.33 4.58 -4.75
CA PRO A 181 -12.00 4.00 -4.66
C PRO A 181 -11.70 3.48 -3.25
N ILE A 182 -10.86 2.44 -3.16
CA ILE A 182 -10.64 1.69 -1.91
C ILE A 182 -10.20 2.57 -0.73
N LEU A 183 -9.39 3.60 -0.97
CA LEU A 183 -8.93 4.51 0.09
C LEU A 183 -10.02 5.46 0.57
N ALA A 184 -10.87 5.95 -0.34
CA ALA A 184 -12.03 6.78 0.04
C ALA A 184 -13.03 5.94 0.84
N ARG A 185 -13.23 4.68 0.43
CA ARG A 185 -14.05 3.69 1.12
C ARG A 185 -13.53 3.39 2.53
N ALA A 186 -12.22 3.13 2.66
CA ALA A 186 -11.55 2.87 3.94
C ALA A 186 -11.63 4.10 4.87
N ASN A 187 -11.24 5.28 4.38
CA ASN A 187 -11.29 6.51 5.18
C ASN A 187 -12.71 6.86 5.64
N GLY A 188 -13.73 6.69 4.79
CA GLY A 188 -15.12 6.87 5.19
C GLY A 188 -15.56 5.89 6.29
N ALA A 189 -15.18 4.61 6.17
CA ALA A 189 -15.45 3.61 7.21
C ALA A 189 -14.70 3.90 8.52
N ASN A 190 -13.48 4.43 8.44
CA ASN A 190 -12.68 4.83 9.59
C ASN A 190 -13.28 6.02 10.34
N VAL A 191 -13.86 7.00 9.63
CA VAL A 191 -14.60 8.10 10.27
C VAL A 191 -15.77 7.57 11.09
N ALA A 192 -16.58 6.67 10.53
CA ALA A 192 -17.71 6.09 11.23
C ALA A 192 -17.28 5.24 12.45
N GLY A 193 -16.27 4.40 12.27
CA GLY A 193 -15.70 3.61 13.36
C GLY A 193 -15.11 4.46 14.47
N ALA A 194 -14.35 5.49 14.11
CA ALA A 194 -13.75 6.43 15.06
C ALA A 194 -14.79 7.20 15.87
N ALA A 195 -15.89 7.61 15.24
CA ALA A 195 -16.98 8.32 15.92
C ALA A 195 -17.63 7.44 17.00
N VAL A 196 -17.96 6.20 16.65
CA VAL A 196 -18.57 5.23 17.58
C VAL A 196 -17.60 4.89 18.72
N ASP A 197 -16.34 4.60 18.38
CA ASP A 197 -15.32 4.24 19.36
C ASP A 197 -15.02 5.38 20.35
N SER A 198 -14.92 6.63 19.88
CA SER A 198 -14.66 7.79 20.74
C SER A 198 -15.79 8.14 21.72
N ILE A 199 -16.95 7.51 21.59
CA ILE A 199 -18.06 7.66 22.54
C ILE A 199 -18.11 6.43 23.44
N ILE A 200 -18.17 5.23 22.86
CA ILE A 200 -18.38 3.99 23.59
C ILE A 200 -17.18 3.67 24.48
N PHE A 201 -15.96 3.84 23.99
CA PHE A 201 -14.77 3.47 24.76
C PHE A 201 -14.64 4.32 26.04
N PRO A 202 -14.62 5.67 26.01
CA PRO A 202 -14.50 6.45 27.23
C PRO A 202 -15.66 6.24 28.21
N LEU A 203 -16.87 6.08 27.68
CA LEU A 203 -18.06 5.84 28.50
C LEU A 203 -17.93 4.56 29.34
N ILE A 204 -17.44 3.47 28.75
CA ILE A 204 -17.29 2.19 29.46
C ILE A 204 -16.00 2.16 30.26
N ALA A 205 -14.89 2.65 29.70
CA ALA A 205 -13.56 2.59 30.32
C ALA A 205 -13.43 3.50 31.54
N PHE A 206 -14.10 4.65 31.54
CA PHE A 206 -13.93 5.68 32.57
C PHE A 206 -15.25 6.10 33.24
N GLY A 207 -16.37 5.52 32.82
CA GLY A 207 -17.71 5.87 33.31
C GLY A 207 -18.25 7.20 32.80
N ALA A 208 -17.49 7.93 31.98
CA ALA A 208 -17.87 9.25 31.46
C ALA A 208 -17.19 9.56 30.12
N VAL A 209 -17.84 10.40 29.32
CA VAL A 209 -17.24 10.96 28.10
C VAL A 209 -16.73 12.36 28.41
N PHE A 210 -15.40 12.52 28.42
CA PHE A 210 -14.76 13.82 28.52
C PHE A 210 -14.76 14.50 27.13
N PRO A 211 -15.59 15.53 26.87
CA PRO A 211 -15.87 15.96 25.49
C PRO A 211 -14.61 16.39 24.71
N ALA A 212 -13.69 17.11 25.36
CA ALA A 212 -12.45 17.53 24.75
C ALA A 212 -11.54 16.35 24.39
N ILE A 213 -11.38 15.38 25.30
CA ILE A 213 -10.54 14.19 25.07
C ILE A 213 -11.18 13.33 23.98
N ALA A 214 -12.50 13.09 24.04
CA ALA A 214 -13.23 12.32 23.04
C ALA A 214 -13.15 12.94 21.64
N ALA A 215 -13.26 14.27 21.53
CA ALA A 215 -13.09 14.99 20.28
C ALA A 215 -11.66 14.86 19.74
N LEU A 216 -10.65 15.03 20.60
CA LEU A 216 -9.24 14.84 20.22
C LEU A 216 -8.97 13.39 19.79
N GLN A 217 -9.49 12.40 20.51
CA GLN A 217 -9.39 10.99 20.14
C GLN A 217 -10.04 10.70 18.79
N PHE A 218 -11.22 11.29 18.52
CA PHE A 218 -11.89 11.15 17.23
C PHE A 218 -11.03 11.70 16.10
N VAL A 219 -10.57 12.95 16.22
CA VAL A 219 -9.69 13.58 15.21
C VAL A 219 -8.41 12.78 15.02
N ALA A 220 -7.80 12.33 16.12
CA ALA A 220 -6.60 11.50 16.11
C ALA A 220 -6.82 10.17 15.38
N LYS A 221 -7.92 9.45 15.64
CA LYS A 221 -8.27 8.21 14.95
C LYS A 221 -8.51 8.43 13.47
N VAL A 222 -9.20 9.50 13.09
CA VAL A 222 -9.45 9.83 11.69
C VAL A 222 -8.13 10.13 10.96
N ALA A 223 -7.28 10.99 11.53
CA ALA A 223 -6.00 11.37 10.95
C ALA A 223 -5.03 10.18 10.87
N GLY A 224 -4.88 9.44 11.96
CA GLY A 224 -4.06 8.24 12.04
C GLY A 224 -4.57 7.14 11.10
N GLY A 225 -5.89 6.90 11.09
CA GLY A 225 -6.54 5.95 10.20
C GLY A 225 -6.31 6.28 8.72
N ALA A 226 -6.35 7.57 8.35
CA ALA A 226 -6.03 8.01 6.99
C ALA A 226 -4.56 7.78 6.62
N LEU A 227 -3.64 8.12 7.53
CA LEU A 227 -2.20 7.90 7.36
C LEU A 227 -1.90 6.40 7.18
N TRP A 228 -2.38 5.56 8.09
CA TRP A 228 -2.12 4.12 8.05
C TRP A 228 -2.82 3.44 6.88
N SER A 229 -4.03 3.88 6.51
CA SER A 229 -4.70 3.38 5.30
C SER A 229 -3.86 3.66 4.06
N TRP A 230 -3.28 4.86 3.95
CA TRP A 230 -2.34 5.14 2.87
C TRP A 230 -1.13 4.20 2.91
N VAL A 231 -0.50 3.99 4.07
CA VAL A 231 0.66 3.07 4.22
C VAL A 231 0.30 1.63 3.84
N VAL A 232 -0.84 1.12 4.29
CA VAL A 232 -1.28 -0.26 4.06
C VAL A 232 -1.68 -0.49 2.60
N PHE A 233 -2.33 0.48 1.97
CA PHE A 233 -2.85 0.34 0.61
C PHE A 233 -1.94 0.91 -0.50
N ARG A 234 -0.82 1.58 -0.18
CA ARG A 234 0.09 2.14 -1.20
C ARG A 234 0.60 1.12 -2.21
N ASN A 235 0.91 -0.10 -1.77
CA ASN A 235 1.46 -1.15 -2.63
C ASN A 235 0.40 -1.74 -3.59
N THR A 236 -0.88 -1.68 -3.22
CA THR A 236 -1.99 -2.07 -4.10
C THR A 236 -2.16 -1.11 -5.28
N ARG A 237 -1.83 0.18 -5.11
CA ARG A 237 -1.86 1.17 -6.20
C ARG A 237 -0.78 0.92 -7.25
N SER A 238 0.45 0.66 -6.82
CA SER A 238 1.58 0.43 -7.76
C SER A 238 1.32 -0.76 -8.69
N ALA A 239 0.69 -1.82 -8.17
CA ALA A 239 0.32 -2.98 -8.97
C ALA A 239 -0.79 -2.68 -9.99
N GLN A 240 -1.82 -1.90 -9.61
CA GLN A 240 -2.90 -1.52 -10.53
C GLN A 240 -2.43 -0.53 -11.61
N ALA A 241 -1.56 0.43 -11.25
CA ALA A 241 -1.00 1.40 -12.19
C ALA A 241 -0.10 0.73 -13.24
N GLY A 242 0.74 -0.23 -12.82
CA GLY A 242 1.59 -0.98 -13.75
C GLY A 242 0.83 -1.93 -14.69
N ILE A 243 -0.35 -2.40 -14.29
CA ILE A 243 -1.22 -3.17 -15.20
C ILE A 243 -1.92 -2.25 -16.20
N ALA A 244 -2.38 -1.07 -15.75
CA ALA A 244 -3.04 -0.10 -16.63
C ALA A 244 -2.10 0.44 -17.72
N SER A 245 -0.84 0.73 -17.41
CA SER A 245 0.14 1.15 -18.43
C SER A 245 0.41 0.07 -19.48
N ASN A 246 0.53 -1.19 -19.06
CA ASN A 246 0.74 -2.34 -19.98
C ASN A 246 -0.46 -2.64 -20.89
N VAL A 247 -1.65 -2.14 -20.59
CA VAL A 247 -2.85 -2.28 -21.42
C VAL A 247 -3.00 -1.12 -22.41
N VAL A 248 -2.45 0.06 -22.08
CA VAL A 248 -2.45 1.22 -22.98
C VAL A 248 -1.32 1.14 -24.02
N ASP A 249 -0.23 0.43 -23.71
CA ASP A 249 0.91 0.22 -24.62
C ASP A 249 0.75 -1.02 -25.56
N ARG A 250 -0.46 -1.59 -25.66
CA ARG A 250 -0.79 -2.70 -26.57
C ARG A 250 -1.95 -2.35 -27.48
#